data_AF-A0A382WQZ9-F1
#
_entry.id   AF-A0A382WQZ9-F1
#
_cell.length_a   1.000
_cell.length_b   1.000
_cell.length_c   1.000
_cell.angle_alpha   90.00
_cell.angle_beta   90.00
_cell.angle_gamma   90.00
#
_symmetry.space_group_name_H-M   'P 1'
#
loop_
_entity.id
_entity.type
_entity.pdbx_description
1 polymer ?
#
loop_
_entity_poly.entity_id
_entity_poly.type
_entity_poly.pdbx_seq_one_letter_code
_entity_poly.pdbx_strand_id
1 'polypeptide(L)'
;VPHTTTKIIIAQEDGTVVGQYFLGQGAHLIGREAHCVIQLEADHVSREHARLNISAELIEIEDLGSTSGTYLDGVAVKGRIPIQPGQKLWISNLYIDIERQGFGGLVEGSRVGDGRFTLKRELGKGGMGAVWLALDEEVQENVALKLVSDVVGMDSKGLKDLQREVN
;
A
#
# COMPACT_ATOMS: atom_id res chain seq x y z
N VAL A 1 -5.28 4.75 17.30
CA VAL A 1 -3.89 4.86 16.78
C VAL A 1 -4.03 5.48 15.39
N PRO A 2 -3.25 6.51 15.01
CA PRO A 2 -3.30 7.02 13.64
C PRO A 2 -3.04 5.88 12.65
N HIS A 3 -3.87 5.76 11.61
CA HIS A 3 -3.82 4.68 10.62
C HIS A 3 -3.04 5.11 9.38
N THR A 4 -1.73 5.34 9.55
CA THR A 4 -0.88 5.75 8.43
C THR A 4 -0.85 4.65 7.39
N THR A 5 -1.17 4.99 6.15
CA THR A 5 -1.01 4.07 5.03
C THR A 5 0.43 4.10 4.53
N THR A 6 0.84 3.07 3.83
CA THR A 6 2.12 3.03 3.14
C THR A 6 1.84 2.94 1.67
N LYS A 7 2.28 3.96 0.92
CA LYS A 7 2.22 3.98 -0.52
C LYS A 7 3.31 3.05 -1.07
N ILE A 8 2.91 2.12 -1.91
CA ILE A 8 3.77 1.17 -2.61
C ILE A 8 3.60 1.43 -4.10
N ILE A 9 4.70 1.77 -4.78
CA ILE A 9 4.73 2.01 -6.21
C ILE A 9 5.51 0.87 -6.85
N ILE A 10 4.92 0.22 -7.84
CA ILE A 10 5.56 -0.82 -8.64
C ILE A 10 5.90 -0.22 -9.99
N ALA A 11 7.16 -0.33 -10.40
CA ALA A 11 7.63 0.18 -11.67
C ALA A 11 8.58 -0.80 -12.38
N GLN A 12 8.66 -0.69 -13.70
CA GLN A 12 9.67 -1.34 -14.51
C GLN A 12 11.01 -0.59 -14.42
N GLU A 13 12.10 -1.22 -14.86
CA GLU A 13 13.46 -0.63 -14.85
C GLU A 13 13.55 0.76 -15.53
N ASP A 14 12.73 1.01 -16.55
CA ASP A 14 12.68 2.29 -17.26
C ASP A 14 11.90 3.40 -16.51
N GLY A 15 11.33 3.09 -15.35
CA GLY A 15 10.53 3.98 -14.51
C GLY A 15 9.03 3.97 -14.82
N THR A 16 8.58 3.17 -15.78
CA THR A 16 7.14 3.02 -16.08
C THR A 16 6.42 2.41 -14.87
N VAL A 17 5.52 3.19 -14.25
CA VAL A 17 4.70 2.73 -13.14
C VAL A 17 3.63 1.77 -13.65
N VAL A 18 3.59 0.57 -13.09
CA VAL A 18 2.65 -0.50 -13.47
C VAL A 18 1.64 -0.83 -12.37
N GLY A 19 1.83 -0.30 -11.15
CA GLY A 19 0.89 -0.49 -10.06
C GLY A 19 1.13 0.45 -8.89
N GLN A 20 0.05 0.80 -8.18
CA GLN A 20 0.10 1.62 -6.97
C GLN A 20 -0.85 1.09 -5.90
N TYR A 21 -0.32 0.82 -4.72
CA TYR A 21 -1.05 0.26 -3.58
C TYR A 21 -0.89 1.16 -2.35
N PHE A 22 -1.92 1.19 -1.50
CA PHE A 22 -1.89 1.84 -0.19
C PHE A 22 -2.25 0.80 0.86
N LEU A 23 -1.25 0.39 1.61
CA LEU A 23 -1.35 -0.71 2.55
C LEU A 23 -1.37 -0.22 3.98
N GLY A 24 -2.16 -0.88 4.83
CA GLY A 24 -2.15 -0.66 6.27
C GLY A 24 -0.99 -1.38 6.96
N GLN A 25 -0.97 -1.31 8.29
CA GLN A 25 -0.10 -2.17 9.09
C GLN A 25 -0.53 -3.64 8.93
N GLY A 26 0.43 -4.55 8.90
CA GLY A 26 0.19 -5.97 8.71
C GLY A 26 1.26 -6.65 7.87
N ALA A 27 1.02 -7.92 7.57
CA ALA A 27 1.84 -8.71 6.68
C ALA A 27 1.14 -8.83 5.32
N HIS A 28 1.81 -8.40 4.26
CA HIS A 28 1.27 -8.33 2.91
C HIS A 28 2.09 -9.20 1.97
N LEU A 29 1.45 -10.14 1.28
CA LEU A 29 2.10 -11.00 0.31
C LEU A 29 2.34 -10.28 -1.01
N ILE A 30 3.53 -10.50 -1.57
CA ILE A 30 3.93 -10.07 -2.91
C ILE A 30 4.18 -11.30 -3.74
N GLY A 31 3.56 -11.40 -4.92
CA GLY A 31 3.73 -12.56 -5.79
C GLY A 31 2.84 -12.51 -7.02
N ARG A 32 2.95 -13.52 -7.89
CA ARG A 32 2.18 -13.56 -9.14
C ARG A 32 0.72 -13.99 -8.96
N GLU A 33 0.44 -14.80 -7.94
CA GLU A 33 -0.90 -15.35 -7.76
C GLU A 33 -1.88 -14.30 -7.25
N ALA A 34 -3.15 -14.43 -7.63
CA ALA A 34 -4.20 -13.45 -7.34
C ALA A 34 -4.51 -13.26 -5.85
N HIS A 35 -4.10 -14.19 -4.99
CA HIS A 35 -4.26 -14.05 -3.54
C HIS A 35 -3.19 -13.15 -2.89
N CYS A 36 -2.15 -12.76 -3.64
CA CYS A 36 -1.17 -11.79 -3.16
C CYS A 36 -1.77 -10.38 -3.18
N VAL A 37 -1.67 -9.68 -2.05
CA VAL A 37 -2.11 -8.29 -1.91
C VAL A 37 -1.43 -7.40 -2.95
N ILE A 38 -0.11 -7.56 -3.13
CA ILE A 38 0.64 -6.95 -4.22
C ILE A 38 0.84 -8.03 -5.28
N GLN A 39 -0.09 -8.08 -6.24
CA GLN A 39 0.00 -8.99 -7.36
C GLN A 39 0.93 -8.41 -8.43
N LEU A 40 1.95 -9.19 -8.80
CA LEU A 40 2.92 -8.87 -9.86
C LEU A 40 2.78 -9.90 -10.98
N GLU A 41 2.02 -9.55 -12.03
CA GLU A 41 1.73 -10.45 -13.15
C GLU A 41 2.93 -10.60 -14.10
N ALA A 42 3.94 -11.38 -13.69
CA ALA A 42 5.09 -11.67 -14.52
C ALA A 42 5.65 -13.10 -14.29
N ASP A 43 6.01 -13.78 -15.39
CA ASP A 43 6.37 -15.21 -15.39
C ASP A 43 7.60 -15.57 -14.54
N HIS A 44 8.46 -14.60 -14.27
CA HIS A 44 9.65 -14.75 -13.44
C HIS A 44 9.38 -14.46 -11.94
N VAL A 45 8.19 -13.99 -11.57
CA VAL A 45 7.79 -13.76 -10.18
C VAL A 45 7.20 -15.06 -9.61
N SER A 46 7.78 -15.58 -8.53
CA SER A 46 7.21 -16.72 -7.79
C SER A 46 5.78 -16.46 -7.31
N ARG A 47 5.02 -17.54 -7.10
CA ARG A 47 3.61 -17.51 -6.67
C ARG A 47 3.40 -16.67 -5.41
N GLU A 48 4.20 -16.98 -4.39
CA GLU A 48 4.44 -16.16 -3.21
C GLU A 48 5.93 -15.86 -3.21
N HIS A 49 6.30 -14.63 -3.52
CA HIS A 49 7.69 -14.25 -3.77
C HIS A 49 8.35 -13.69 -2.53
N ALA A 50 7.68 -12.71 -1.93
CA ALA A 50 8.18 -11.99 -0.78
C ALA A 50 7.02 -11.58 0.13
N ARG A 51 7.35 -11.21 1.36
CA ARG A 51 6.39 -10.68 2.34
C ARG A 51 6.85 -9.33 2.84
N LEU A 52 5.99 -8.33 2.70
CA LEU A 52 6.18 -7.00 3.25
C LEU A 52 5.48 -6.90 4.61
N ASN A 53 6.24 -6.63 5.67
CA ASN A 53 5.69 -6.41 7.00
C ASN A 53 5.71 -4.92 7.29
N ILE A 54 4.53 -4.33 7.50
CA ILE A 54 4.36 -2.91 7.79
C ILE A 54 3.92 -2.77 9.25
N SER A 55 4.69 -2.05 10.05
CA SER A 55 4.32 -1.65 11.40
C SER A 55 4.27 -0.13 11.52
N ALA A 56 3.94 0.39 12.70
CA ALA A 56 4.04 1.82 12.99
C ALA A 56 5.50 2.35 12.95
N GLU A 57 6.50 1.50 13.15
CA GLU A 57 7.89 1.93 13.38
C GLU A 57 8.81 1.59 12.20
N LEU A 58 8.66 0.38 11.67
CA LEU A 58 9.52 -0.18 10.61
C LEU A 58 8.70 -0.83 9.50
N ILE A 59 9.32 -0.91 8.32
CA ILE A 59 8.85 -1.69 7.18
C ILE A 59 9.95 -2.71 6.88
N GLU A 60 9.60 -3.98 6.75
CA GLU A 60 10.55 -5.06 6.49
C GLU A 60 10.14 -5.88 5.28
N ILE A 61 11.13 -6.35 4.53
CA ILE A 61 10.95 -7.32 3.45
C ILE A 61 11.58 -8.65 3.84
N GLU A 62 10.93 -9.73 3.43
CA GLU A 62 11.42 -11.10 3.55
C GLU A 62 11.21 -11.82 2.23
N ASP A 63 12.27 -12.39 1.65
CA ASP A 63 12.14 -13.31 0.52
C ASP A 63 11.62 -14.68 1.01
N LEU A 64 10.64 -15.26 0.32
CA LEU A 64 9.98 -16.51 0.73
C LEU A 64 10.54 -17.75 0.03
N GLY A 65 11.80 -17.70 -0.41
CA GLY A 65 12.41 -18.76 -1.20
C GLY A 65 12.07 -18.64 -2.68
N SER A 66 12.06 -17.41 -3.19
CA SER A 66 11.71 -17.12 -4.57
C SER A 66 12.73 -17.67 -5.56
N THR A 67 12.32 -17.86 -6.82
CA THR A 67 13.19 -18.43 -7.86
C THR A 67 14.23 -17.44 -8.36
N SER A 68 13.86 -16.16 -8.53
CA SER A 68 14.78 -15.11 -9.00
C SER A 68 15.48 -14.36 -7.87
N GLY A 69 15.01 -14.49 -6.63
CA GLY A 69 15.46 -13.71 -5.50
C GLY A 69 14.82 -12.33 -5.42
N THR A 70 14.89 -11.77 -4.21
CA THR A 70 14.53 -10.38 -3.88
C THR A 70 15.79 -9.61 -3.51
N TYR A 71 15.95 -8.37 -3.96
CA TYR A 71 17.16 -7.57 -3.75
C TYR A 71 16.83 -6.17 -3.26
N LEU A 72 17.54 -5.68 -2.24
CA LEU A 72 17.42 -4.32 -1.74
C LEU A 72 18.71 -3.56 -2.08
N ASP A 73 18.61 -2.52 -2.91
CA ASP A 73 19.76 -1.77 -3.46
C ASP A 73 20.86 -2.67 -4.04
N GLY A 74 20.45 -3.74 -4.73
CA GLY A 74 21.34 -4.72 -5.35
C GLY A 74 21.88 -5.80 -4.41
N VAL A 75 21.56 -5.76 -3.11
CA VAL A 75 21.95 -6.78 -2.13
C VAL A 75 20.82 -7.78 -1.94
N ALA A 76 21.11 -9.08 -2.09
CA ALA A 76 20.12 -10.14 -1.92
C ALA A 76 19.53 -10.14 -0.49
N VAL A 77 18.21 -10.15 -0.40
CA VAL A 77 17.48 -10.22 0.87
C VAL A 77 17.59 -11.63 1.43
N LYS A 78 18.12 -11.74 2.66
CA LYS A 78 18.23 -13.00 3.40
C LYS A 78 17.61 -12.82 4.79
N GLY A 79 16.53 -13.55 5.06
CA GLY A 79 15.71 -13.32 6.26
C GLY A 79 14.92 -12.02 6.15
N ARG A 80 14.52 -11.47 7.31
CA ARG A 80 13.82 -10.18 7.40
C ARG A 80 14.82 -9.03 7.42
N ILE A 81 14.64 -8.08 6.51
CA ILE A 81 15.50 -6.90 6.40
C ILE A 81 14.64 -5.64 6.44
N PRO A 82 14.97 -4.65 7.30
CA PRO A 82 14.29 -3.36 7.31
C PRO A 82 14.59 -2.58 6.04
N ILE A 83 13.57 -1.94 5.48
CA ILE A 83 13.67 -1.05 4.32
C ILE A 83 13.68 0.39 4.84
N GLN A 84 14.71 1.15 4.45
CA GLN A 84 14.76 2.58 4.69
C GLN A 84 14.10 3.33 3.52
N PRO A 85 13.49 4.51 3.76
CA PRO A 85 12.99 5.36 2.68
C PRO A 85 14.07 5.66 1.64
N GLY A 86 13.71 5.57 0.36
CA GLY A 86 14.62 5.82 -0.77
C GLY A 86 15.44 4.62 -1.24
N GLN A 87 15.40 3.50 -0.51
CA GLN A 87 15.99 2.25 -0.99
C GLN A 87 15.07 1.58 -2.01
N LYS A 88 15.66 1.02 -3.07
CA LYS A 88 14.91 0.33 -4.12
C LYS A 88 14.88 -1.16 -3.87
N LEU A 89 13.67 -1.70 -3.73
CA LEU A 89 13.43 -3.13 -3.60
C LEU A 89 13.15 -3.73 -4.98
N TRP A 90 14.00 -4.62 -5.45
CA TRP A 90 13.88 -5.30 -6.73
C TRP A 90 13.32 -6.72 -6.57
N ILE A 91 12.34 -7.03 -7.42
CA ILE A 91 11.77 -8.36 -7.62
C ILE A 91 11.83 -8.62 -9.12
N SER A 92 12.80 -9.44 -9.53
CA SER A 92 13.12 -9.67 -10.94
C SER A 92 13.37 -8.37 -11.73
N ASN A 93 12.55 -8.02 -12.74
CA ASN A 93 12.71 -6.79 -13.55
C ASN A 93 11.83 -5.62 -13.07
N LEU A 94 11.15 -5.78 -11.93
CA LEU A 94 10.34 -4.75 -11.31
C LEU A 94 11.07 -4.22 -10.08
N TYR A 95 10.95 -2.92 -9.84
CA TYR A 95 11.32 -2.34 -8.56
C TYR A 95 10.09 -1.77 -7.85
N ILE A 96 10.19 -1.75 -6.53
CA ILE A 96 9.19 -1.31 -5.59
C ILE A 96 9.76 -0.13 -4.81
N ASP A 97 9.13 1.03 -4.97
CA ASP A 97 9.37 2.20 -4.14
C ASP A 97 8.32 2.27 -3.04
N ILE A 98 8.77 2.59 -1.82
CA ILE A 98 7.95 2.55 -0.61
C ILE A 98 8.03 3.90 0.10
N GLU A 99 6.87 4.51 0.31
CA GLU A 99 6.75 5.79 0.98
C GLU A 99 5.67 5.71 2.07
N ARG A 100 6.04 6.08 3.31
CA ARG A 100 5.03 6.28 4.36
C ARG A 100 4.27 7.56 4.07
N GLN A 101 3.00 7.42 3.69
CA GLN A 101 2.14 8.56 3.38
C GLN A 101 0.81 8.40 4.10
N GLY A 102 0.26 9.49 4.63
CA GLY A 102 -1.19 9.50 4.89
C GLY A 102 -1.96 9.37 3.58
N PHE A 103 -3.29 9.43 3.63
CA PHE A 103 -4.14 9.37 2.43
C PHE A 103 -3.99 10.59 1.47
N GLY A 104 -2.98 11.44 1.64
CA GLY A 104 -2.73 12.64 0.84
C GLY A 104 -2.20 12.42 -0.58
N GLY A 105 -1.92 11.17 -0.97
CA GLY A 105 -1.36 10.82 -2.29
C GLY A 105 -2.24 9.91 -3.16
N LEU A 106 -3.50 9.70 -2.78
CA LEU A 106 -4.44 8.85 -3.51
C LEU A 106 -4.85 9.48 -4.86
N VAL A 107 -4.87 8.66 -5.90
CA VAL A 107 -5.32 9.02 -7.26
C VAL A 107 -6.22 7.92 -7.84
N GLU A 108 -6.89 8.21 -8.95
CA GLU A 108 -7.60 7.19 -9.74
C GLU A 108 -6.67 6.00 -10.05
N GLY A 109 -7.20 4.77 -9.94
CA GLY A 109 -6.46 3.52 -10.07
C GLY A 109 -5.72 3.06 -8.81
N SER A 110 -5.63 3.90 -7.77
CA SER A 110 -5.00 3.49 -6.50
C SER A 110 -5.75 2.32 -5.86
N ARG A 111 -5.02 1.31 -5.39
CA ARG A 111 -5.60 0.18 -4.66
C ARG A 111 -5.48 0.38 -3.14
N VAL A 112 -6.60 0.29 -2.42
CA VAL A 112 -6.70 0.50 -0.97
C VAL A 112 -7.38 -0.68 -0.27
N GLY A 113 -7.32 -0.73 1.05
CA GLY A 113 -7.91 -1.84 1.83
C GLY A 113 -7.24 -3.17 1.48
N ASP A 114 -5.91 -3.18 1.47
CA ASP A 114 -5.07 -4.33 1.14
C ASP A 114 -5.37 -4.91 -0.25
N GLY A 115 -5.57 -4.02 -1.23
CA GLY A 115 -5.76 -4.38 -2.63
C GLY A 115 -7.22 -4.64 -3.03
N ARG A 116 -8.15 -4.73 -2.06
CA ARG A 116 -9.55 -5.04 -2.33
C ARG A 116 -10.26 -3.97 -3.15
N PHE A 117 -9.93 -2.69 -2.95
CA PHE A 117 -10.67 -1.61 -3.58
C PHE A 117 -9.82 -0.81 -4.53
N THR A 118 -10.28 -0.66 -5.77
CA THR A 118 -9.63 0.19 -6.78
C THR A 118 -10.38 1.51 -6.90
N LEU A 119 -9.73 2.62 -6.55
CA LEU A 119 -10.33 3.95 -6.62
C LEU A 119 -10.61 4.35 -8.08
N LYS A 120 -11.84 4.79 -8.38
CA LYS A 120 -12.26 5.24 -9.71
C LYS A 120 -12.33 6.75 -9.80
N ARG A 121 -12.99 7.42 -8.87
CA ARG A 121 -13.16 8.88 -8.91
C ARG A 121 -13.44 9.47 -7.53
N GLU A 122 -12.87 10.63 -7.22
CA GLU A 122 -13.23 11.38 -6.01
C GLU A 122 -14.67 11.89 -6.14
N LEU A 123 -15.51 11.57 -5.15
CA LEU A 123 -16.88 12.06 -5.03
C LEU A 123 -16.95 13.37 -4.22
N GLY A 124 -16.01 13.57 -3.30
CA GLY A 124 -15.84 14.83 -2.59
C GLY A 124 -14.80 14.75 -1.47
N LYS A 125 -14.30 15.91 -1.04
CA LYS A 125 -13.28 16.05 0.01
C LYS A 125 -13.68 17.10 1.03
N GLY A 126 -13.41 16.82 2.31
CA GLY A 126 -13.69 17.70 3.43
C GLY A 126 -12.67 17.54 4.56
N GLY A 127 -12.88 18.22 5.68
CA GLY A 127 -11.92 18.23 6.81
C GLY A 127 -11.67 16.86 7.45
N MET A 128 -12.62 15.93 7.33
CA MET A 128 -12.49 14.56 7.86
C MET A 128 -11.89 13.57 6.86
N GLY A 129 -11.56 13.99 5.64
CA GLY A 129 -11.02 13.12 4.59
C GLY A 129 -11.75 13.22 3.26
N ALA A 130 -11.68 12.16 2.46
CA ALA A 130 -12.22 12.12 1.10
C ALA A 130 -13.17 10.93 0.90
N VAL A 131 -14.20 11.12 0.09
CA VAL A 131 -15.11 10.06 -0.36
C VAL A 131 -14.78 9.76 -1.81
N TRP A 132 -14.56 8.49 -2.12
CA TRP A 132 -14.23 8.00 -3.45
C TRP A 132 -15.26 6.99 -3.92
N LEU A 133 -15.62 7.05 -5.21
CA LEU A 133 -16.18 5.92 -5.92
C LEU A 133 -15.04 4.93 -6.15
N ALA A 134 -15.23 3.68 -5.74
CA ALA A 134 -14.25 2.61 -5.90
C ALA A 134 -14.93 1.33 -6.38
N LEU A 135 -14.19 0.51 -7.12
CA LEU A 135 -14.58 -0.85 -7.43
C LEU A 135 -14.13 -1.76 -6.29
N ASP A 136 -15.04 -2.54 -5.72
CA ASP A 136 -14.73 -3.68 -4.86
C ASP A 136 -14.35 -4.87 -5.75
N GLU A 137 -13.08 -5.26 -5.73
CA GLU A 137 -12.54 -6.32 -6.58
C GLU A 137 -13.06 -7.72 -6.19
N GLU A 138 -13.54 -7.91 -4.96
CA GLU A 138 -14.07 -9.20 -4.51
C GLU A 138 -15.47 -9.46 -5.07
N VAL A 139 -16.35 -8.46 -4.98
CA VAL A 139 -17.76 -8.60 -5.39
C VAL A 139 -18.05 -7.96 -6.76
N GLN A 140 -17.07 -7.28 -7.36
CA GLN A 140 -17.17 -6.61 -8.66
C GLN A 140 -18.26 -5.54 -8.70
N GLU A 141 -18.39 -4.74 -7.63
CA GLU A 141 -19.39 -3.68 -7.50
C GLU A 141 -18.78 -2.31 -7.21
N ASN A 142 -19.45 -1.24 -7.66
CA ASN A 142 -19.04 0.12 -7.32
C ASN A 142 -19.60 0.54 -5.95
N VAL A 143 -18.72 1.01 -5.08
CA VAL A 143 -19.04 1.45 -3.72
C VAL A 143 -18.49 2.86 -3.45
N ALA A 144 -19.08 3.56 -2.49
CA ALA A 144 -18.54 4.82 -1.97
C ALA A 144 -17.67 4.54 -0.74
N LEU A 145 -16.36 4.80 -0.83
CA LEU A 145 -15.41 4.64 0.26
C LEU A 145 -15.08 5.99 0.89
N LYS A 146 -15.33 6.12 2.20
CA LYS A 146 -14.89 7.28 2.98
C LYS A 146 -13.53 6.99 3.61
N LEU A 147 -12.50 7.64 3.09
CA LEU A 147 -11.13 7.55 3.57
C LEU A 147 -10.90 8.68 4.57
N VAL A 148 -10.67 8.32 5.82
CA VAL A 148 -10.54 9.27 6.92
C VAL A 148 -9.09 9.74 6.99
N SER A 149 -8.87 11.05 6.96
CA SER A 149 -7.53 11.61 7.06
C SER A 149 -7.02 11.51 8.50
N ASP A 150 -5.79 11.02 8.70
CA ASP A 150 -5.09 11.02 9.99
C ASP A 150 -4.59 12.43 10.38
N VAL A 151 -5.40 13.48 10.22
CA VAL A 151 -5.01 14.82 10.69
C VAL A 151 -5.09 14.88 12.22
N VAL A 152 -4.23 14.13 12.90
CA VAL A 152 -3.82 14.39 14.27
C VAL A 152 -2.42 14.98 14.18
N GLY A 153 -2.39 16.28 13.90
CA GLY A 153 -1.15 17.00 13.70
C GLY A 153 -1.33 18.50 13.52
N MET A 154 -2.25 19.14 14.26
CA MET A 154 -2.15 20.51 14.78
C MET A 154 -3.48 20.89 15.47
N ASP A 155 -3.37 21.44 16.68
CA ASP A 155 -4.41 21.90 17.61
C ASP A 155 -5.22 20.85 18.39
N SER A 156 -4.86 20.74 19.67
CA SER A 156 -5.50 20.01 20.76
C SER A 156 -6.93 20.47 21.11
N LYS A 157 -7.62 21.16 20.19
CA LYS A 157 -8.98 21.69 20.40
C LYS A 157 -10.07 20.94 19.62
N GLY A 158 -9.72 20.23 18.54
CA GLY A 158 -10.70 19.56 17.66
C GLY A 158 -11.18 18.17 18.10
N LEU A 159 -10.50 17.52 19.05
CA LEU A 159 -10.81 16.14 19.47
C LEU A 159 -12.00 16.01 20.43
N LYS A 160 -12.55 17.12 20.94
CA LYS A 160 -13.74 17.08 21.82
C LYS A 160 -15.08 17.10 21.08
N ASP A 161 -15.08 17.44 19.80
CA ASP A 161 -16.32 17.61 19.03
C ASP A 161 -16.76 16.33 18.29
N LEU A 162 -15.88 15.33 18.15
CA LEU A 162 -16.15 14.08 17.42
C LEU A 162 -16.76 12.94 18.26
N GLN A 163 -16.89 13.11 19.58
CA GLN A 163 -17.49 12.10 20.47
C GLN A 163 -18.99 12.30 20.75
N ARG A 164 -19.65 13.27 20.09
CA ARG A 164 -21.02 13.68 20.44
C ARG A 164 -22.10 13.41 19.39
N GLU A 165 -21.87 12.51 18.44
CA GLU A 165 -22.88 12.17 17.42
C GLU A 165 -23.11 10.66 17.24
N VAL A 166 -23.08 9.92 18.35
CA VAL A 166 -23.80 8.65 18.49
C VAL A 166 -24.50 8.65 19.84
N ASN A 167 -25.64 9.34 19.90
CA ASN A 167 -26.81 9.11 20.74
C ASN A 167 -27.91 10.11 20.38
#